data_AF-A0A7W1ZTR9-F1
#
_entry.id   AF-A0A7W1ZTR9-F1
#
_cell.length_a   1.000
_cell.length_b   1.000
_cell.length_c   1.000
_cell.angle_alpha   90.00
_cell.angle_beta   90.00
_cell.angle_gamma   90.00
#
_symmetry.space_group_name_H-M   'P 1'
#
loop_
_entity.id
_entity.type
_entity.pdbx_description
1 polymer ?
#
loop_
_entity_poly.entity_id
_entity_poly.type
_entity_poly.pdbx_seq_one_letter_code
_entity_poly.pdbx_strand_id
1 'polypeptide(L)'
;MAKPNNKTKNNRNESGLNFEAQLLYADKMRGHMDASEYKHVCLGLTFLKYISDTFEEKREQLLFGFSDPKSEWFIKDEAQRAEAAENRDEYLAANVFWLPPEARWHTIKAKAKSPKIGKVIDDAMGAIERAVYGQESNYTTWKLARMNLAIRGIDANLGPRNADSFRQDLHPNLKAEFVPVRKDPSNQPFNMSDWGGENLRQDVRWKFEMPPVNNANYAWIQHFIHHLSPVGVAVN
;
A
#
# COMPACT_ATOMS: atom_id res chain seq x y z
N MET A 1 -34.93 41.52 -1.12
CA MET A 1 -34.58 40.37 -0.26
C MET A 1 -34.36 39.15 -1.15
N ALA A 2 -33.50 38.23 -0.70
CA ALA A 2 -32.65 37.32 -1.47
C ALA A 2 -33.32 36.30 -2.43
N LYS A 3 -32.60 35.98 -3.51
CA LYS A 3 -32.60 34.64 -4.14
C LYS A 3 -31.54 33.78 -3.44
N PRO A 4 -31.69 32.45 -3.46
CA PRO A 4 -30.52 31.61 -3.74
C PRO A 4 -30.76 30.64 -4.89
N ASN A 5 -29.71 30.53 -5.70
CA ASN A 5 -29.55 29.81 -6.94
C ASN A 5 -28.59 28.65 -6.63
N ASN A 6 -29.06 27.39 -6.65
CA ASN A 6 -28.21 26.24 -6.37
C ASN A 6 -27.69 25.65 -7.68
N LYS A 7 -26.50 26.08 -8.10
CA LYS A 7 -25.70 25.43 -9.15
C LYS A 7 -24.63 24.57 -8.49
N THR A 8 -24.88 23.28 -8.36
CA THR A 8 -23.84 22.26 -8.18
C THR A 8 -22.97 22.20 -9.44
N LYS A 9 -21.73 22.72 -9.36
CA LYS A 9 -20.71 22.56 -10.40
C LYS A 9 -19.96 21.25 -10.19
N ASN A 10 -19.82 20.52 -11.29
CA ASN A 10 -19.10 19.25 -11.48
C ASN A 10 -17.64 19.32 -11.02
N ASN A 11 -17.24 18.38 -10.15
CA ASN A 11 -15.86 18.13 -9.73
C ASN A 11 -15.23 16.90 -10.45
N ARG A 12 -15.59 16.64 -11.72
CA ARG A 12 -15.09 15.47 -12.48
C ARG A 12 -13.95 15.75 -13.46
N ASN A 13 -13.47 16.99 -13.57
CA ASN A 13 -12.51 17.37 -14.62
C ASN A 13 -11.07 17.63 -14.14
N GLU A 14 -10.78 17.68 -12.84
CA GLU A 14 -9.43 17.98 -12.34
C GLU A 14 -8.50 16.75 -12.31
N SER A 15 -9.05 15.54 -12.17
CA SER A 15 -8.28 14.29 -12.19
C SER A 15 -7.82 13.87 -13.60
N GLY A 16 -8.53 14.29 -14.65
CA GLY A 16 -8.15 14.00 -16.05
C GLY A 16 -6.96 14.83 -16.54
N LEU A 17 -6.87 16.09 -16.12
CA LEU A 17 -5.80 17.02 -16.51
C LEU A 17 -4.43 16.64 -15.91
N ASN A 18 -4.42 16.02 -14.73
CA ASN A 18 -3.18 15.58 -14.08
C ASN A 18 -2.62 14.29 -14.71
N PHE A 19 -3.50 13.41 -15.20
CA PHE A 19 -3.12 12.17 -15.86
C PHE A 19 -2.43 12.41 -17.22
N GLU A 20 -2.93 13.36 -18.03
CA GLU A 20 -2.30 13.70 -19.31
C GLU A 20 -0.92 14.34 -19.14
N ALA A 21 -0.73 15.15 -18.10
CA ALA A 21 0.58 15.73 -17.77
C ALA A 21 1.60 14.65 -17.32
N GLN A 22 1.13 13.63 -16.61
CA GLN A 22 1.94 12.47 -16.19
C GLN A 22 2.33 11.59 -17.39
N LEU A 23 1.40 11.34 -18.31
CA LEU A 23 1.67 10.63 -19.57
C LEU A 23 2.71 11.37 -20.43
N LEU A 24 2.59 12.69 -20.55
CA LEU A 24 3.54 13.52 -21.31
C LEU A 24 4.95 13.53 -20.67
N TYR A 25 5.04 13.36 -19.35
CA TYR A 25 6.31 13.22 -18.64
C TYR A 25 6.95 11.85 -18.89
N ALA A 26 6.16 10.78 -18.91
CA ALA A 26 6.62 9.44 -19.28
C ALA A 26 7.10 9.38 -20.74
N ASP A 27 6.47 10.13 -21.66
CA ASP A 27 6.92 10.27 -23.05
C ASP A 27 8.30 10.91 -23.19
N LYS A 28 8.65 11.87 -22.33
CA LYS A 28 10.00 12.48 -22.32
C LYS A 28 11.09 11.52 -21.82
N MET A 29 10.71 10.50 -21.06
CA MET A 29 11.59 9.45 -20.55
C MET A 29 11.72 8.24 -21.52
N ARG A 30 10.96 8.25 -22.63
CA ARG A 30 10.66 7.08 -23.48
C ARG A 30 11.83 6.47 -24.25
N GLY A 31 12.79 7.27 -24.74
CA GLY A 31 13.83 6.73 -25.64
C GLY A 31 13.27 5.84 -26.78
N HIS A 32 13.92 4.71 -27.05
CA HIS A 32 13.63 3.76 -28.14
C HIS A 32 12.90 2.47 -27.68
N MET A 33 11.84 2.54 -26.86
CA MET A 33 11.09 1.35 -26.42
C MET A 33 9.91 0.97 -27.33
N ASP A 34 9.58 -0.33 -27.38
CA ASP A 34 8.43 -0.88 -28.13
C ASP A 34 7.08 -0.47 -27.49
N ALA A 35 6.03 -0.37 -28.31
CA ALA A 35 4.71 0.15 -27.91
C ALA A 35 3.98 -0.73 -26.87
N SER A 36 4.26 -2.03 -26.82
CA SER A 36 3.65 -2.94 -25.84
C SER A 36 4.30 -2.83 -24.45
N GLU A 37 5.63 -2.73 -24.39
CA GLU A 37 6.38 -2.46 -23.14
C GLU A 37 6.09 -1.06 -22.60
N TYR A 38 5.89 -0.09 -23.50
CA TYR A 38 5.61 1.30 -23.17
C TYR A 38 4.35 1.48 -22.29
N LYS A 39 3.27 0.73 -22.53
CA LYS A 39 2.05 0.82 -21.72
C LYS A 39 2.26 0.38 -20.26
N HIS A 40 3.07 -0.66 -20.05
CA HIS A 40 3.39 -1.19 -18.72
C HIS A 40 4.37 -0.28 -17.99
N VAL A 41 5.39 0.22 -18.68
CA VAL A 41 6.38 1.16 -18.15
C VAL A 41 5.74 2.50 -17.76
N CYS A 42 4.85 3.05 -18.58
CA CYS A 42 4.18 4.31 -18.29
C CYS A 42 3.24 4.21 -17.08
N LEU A 43 2.53 3.10 -16.92
CA LEU A 43 1.68 2.87 -15.75
C LEU A 43 2.52 2.72 -14.47
N GLY A 44 3.60 1.94 -14.53
CA GLY A 44 4.55 1.78 -13.43
C GLY A 44 5.22 3.10 -13.03
N LEU A 45 5.67 3.90 -14.00
CA LEU A 45 6.25 5.22 -13.73
C LEU A 45 5.24 6.21 -13.15
N THR A 46 4.00 6.21 -13.64
CA THR A 46 2.93 7.05 -13.09
C THR A 46 2.65 6.69 -11.64
N PHE A 47 2.58 5.39 -11.33
CA PHE A 47 2.41 4.90 -9.98
C PHE A 47 3.59 5.26 -9.08
N LEU A 48 4.83 4.97 -9.51
CA LEU A 48 6.07 5.29 -8.78
C LEU A 48 6.21 6.79 -8.52
N LYS A 49 5.82 7.63 -9.49
CA LYS A 49 5.79 9.08 -9.34
C LYS A 49 4.78 9.51 -8.27
N TYR A 50 3.55 9.01 -8.36
CA TYR A 50 2.50 9.35 -7.42
C TYR A 50 2.89 9.02 -5.98
N ILE A 51 3.32 7.79 -5.72
CA ILE A 51 3.73 7.38 -4.36
C ILE A 51 4.97 8.13 -3.90
N SER A 52 5.92 8.43 -4.79
CA SER A 52 7.11 9.22 -4.46
C SER A 52 6.76 10.66 -4.09
N ASP A 53 5.79 11.27 -4.77
CA ASP A 53 5.38 12.63 -4.44
C ASP A 53 4.73 12.71 -3.06
N THR A 54 3.84 11.75 -2.74
CA THR A 54 3.22 11.67 -1.41
C THR A 54 4.27 11.43 -0.32
N PHE A 55 5.28 10.60 -0.59
CA PHE A 55 6.40 10.37 0.31
C PHE A 55 7.23 11.64 0.53
N GLU A 56 7.67 12.31 -0.53
CA GLU A 56 8.51 13.51 -0.42
C GLU A 56 7.76 14.66 0.24
N GLU A 57 6.45 14.83 -0.02
CA GLU A 57 5.63 15.83 0.65
C GLU A 57 5.62 15.63 2.17
N LYS A 58 5.47 14.38 2.63
CA LYS A 58 5.55 14.07 4.06
C LYS A 58 6.96 14.27 4.62
N ARG A 59 7.99 13.90 3.85
CA ARG A 59 9.40 14.11 4.22
C ARG A 59 9.70 15.59 4.44
N GLU A 60 9.22 16.45 3.54
CA GLU A 60 9.35 17.89 3.66
C GLU A 60 8.62 18.44 4.90
N GLN A 61 7.41 17.95 5.18
CA GLN A 61 6.69 18.33 6.40
C GLN A 61 7.45 17.96 7.68
N LEU A 62 8.06 16.78 7.73
CA LEU A 62 8.88 16.34 8.87
C LEU A 62 10.12 17.20 9.01
N LEU A 63 10.86 17.42 7.92
CA LEU A 63 12.04 18.28 7.92
C LEU A 63 11.72 19.71 8.35
N PHE A 64 10.59 20.25 7.89
CA PHE A 64 10.11 21.56 8.31
C PHE A 64 9.81 21.57 9.82
N GLY A 65 9.06 20.59 10.32
CA GLY A 65 8.74 20.46 11.74
C GLY A 65 9.97 20.29 12.64
N PHE A 66 10.99 19.58 12.18
CA PHE A 66 12.26 19.43 12.92
C PHE A 66 13.16 20.67 12.83
N SER A 67 12.95 21.55 11.84
CA SER A 67 13.75 22.77 11.67
C SER A 67 13.26 23.97 12.49
N ASP A 68 12.02 23.93 13.00
CA ASP A 68 11.45 25.03 13.79
C ASP A 68 11.96 25.00 15.24
N PRO A 69 12.71 26.02 15.71
CA PRO A 69 13.22 26.09 17.08
C PRO A 69 12.13 26.11 18.17
N LYS A 70 10.87 26.33 17.80
CA LYS A 70 9.71 26.33 18.71
C LYS A 70 8.97 24.99 18.74
N SER A 71 9.31 24.05 17.87
CA SER A 71 8.74 22.71 17.82
C SER A 71 9.26 21.85 18.97
N GLU A 72 8.41 21.01 19.55
CA GLU A 72 8.82 19.99 20.54
C GLU A 72 9.80 18.96 19.94
N TRP A 73 9.82 18.84 18.61
CA TRP A 73 10.65 17.92 17.87
C TRP A 73 11.83 18.62 17.18
N PHE A 74 12.23 19.81 17.65
CA PHE A 74 13.32 20.58 17.06
C PHE A 74 14.65 19.82 17.12
N ILE A 75 15.29 19.68 15.97
CA ILE A 75 16.63 19.12 15.84
C ILE A 75 17.53 20.18 15.19
N LYS A 76 18.56 20.62 15.92
CA LYS A 76 19.48 21.68 15.47
C LYS A 76 20.34 21.24 14.30
N ASP A 77 20.85 20.00 14.36
CA ASP A 77 21.75 19.45 13.35
C ASP A 77 21.00 18.97 12.10
N GLU A 78 21.49 19.32 10.92
CA GLU A 78 20.82 18.99 9.65
C GLU A 78 20.91 17.51 9.29
N ALA A 79 22.04 16.85 9.61
CA ALA A 79 22.20 15.43 9.35
C ALA A 79 21.27 14.60 10.24
N GLN A 80 21.15 14.97 11.51
CA GLN A 80 20.18 14.35 12.43
C GLN A 80 18.73 14.61 12.01
N ARG A 81 18.40 15.79 11.46
CA ARG A 81 17.08 16.04 10.86
C ARG A 81 16.80 15.11 9.70
N ALA A 82 17.78 14.95 8.81
CA ALA A 82 17.65 14.06 7.66
C ALA A 82 17.47 12.61 8.12
N GLU A 83 18.22 12.15 9.12
CA GLU A 83 18.08 10.81 9.69
C GLU A 83 16.72 10.61 10.39
N ALA A 84 16.26 11.58 11.18
CA ALA A 84 14.94 11.54 11.82
C ALA A 84 13.81 11.52 10.77
N ALA A 85 13.97 12.24 9.67
CA ALA A 85 13.03 12.21 8.55
C ALA A 85 13.10 10.90 7.76
N GLU A 86 14.00 9.97 8.07
CA GLU A 86 14.02 8.62 7.52
C GLU A 86 13.35 7.59 8.46
N ASN A 87 12.77 8.07 9.58
CA ASN A 87 11.97 7.22 10.45
C ASN A 87 10.68 6.81 9.76
N ARG A 88 10.51 5.50 9.52
CA ARG A 88 9.32 4.91 8.88
C ARG A 88 8.03 5.27 9.62
N ASP A 89 8.06 5.26 10.95
CA ASP A 89 6.89 5.42 11.80
C ASP A 89 6.17 6.75 11.56
N GLU A 90 6.91 7.81 11.21
CA GLU A 90 6.37 9.13 10.93
C GLU A 90 5.51 9.18 9.66
N TYR A 91 5.89 8.40 8.65
CA TYR A 91 5.13 8.27 7.40
C TYR A 91 3.93 7.37 7.60
N LEU A 92 4.11 6.30 8.37
CA LEU A 92 3.04 5.38 8.74
C LEU A 92 1.93 6.09 9.52
N ALA A 93 2.27 6.93 10.52
CA ALA A 93 1.31 7.72 11.29
C ALA A 93 0.47 8.68 10.42
N ALA A 94 1.02 9.10 9.27
CA ALA A 94 0.35 9.96 8.31
C ALA A 94 -0.38 9.20 7.18
N ASN A 95 -0.42 7.86 7.22
CA ASN A 95 -0.90 7.00 6.13
C ASN A 95 -0.16 7.23 4.80
N VAL A 96 1.13 7.55 4.87
CA VAL A 96 2.01 7.74 3.71
C VAL A 96 2.89 6.51 3.55
N PHE A 97 2.92 5.97 2.32
CA PHE A 97 3.73 4.79 2.02
C PHE A 97 5.21 5.11 2.15
N TRP A 98 5.93 4.35 2.99
CA TRP A 98 7.38 4.49 3.11
C TRP A 98 8.07 3.96 1.85
N LEU A 99 8.90 4.79 1.22
CA LEU A 99 9.66 4.39 0.05
C LEU A 99 11.12 4.12 0.38
N PRO A 100 11.63 2.91 0.04
CA PRO A 100 13.06 2.66 0.12
C PRO A 100 13.81 3.56 -0.88
N PRO A 101 15.05 3.99 -0.57
CA PRO A 101 15.79 4.96 -1.39
C PRO A 101 15.88 4.60 -2.88
N GLU A 102 15.97 3.32 -3.20
CA GLU A 102 16.02 2.79 -4.57
C GLU A 102 14.74 3.01 -5.37
N ALA A 103 13.58 3.13 -4.70
CA ALA A 103 12.27 3.30 -5.31
C ALA A 103 11.78 4.77 -5.33
N ARG A 104 12.58 5.70 -4.79
CA ARG A 104 12.24 7.13 -4.78
C ARG A 104 12.42 7.77 -6.15
N TRP A 105 11.57 8.73 -6.47
CA TRP A 105 11.57 9.38 -7.78
C TRP A 105 12.91 10.01 -8.17
N HIS A 106 13.64 10.60 -7.22
CA HIS A 106 14.95 11.18 -7.52
C HIS A 106 15.92 10.12 -8.07
N THR A 107 15.92 8.91 -7.49
CA THR A 107 16.76 7.77 -7.90
C THR A 107 16.35 7.25 -9.27
N ILE A 108 15.05 7.15 -9.52
CA ILE A 108 14.50 6.70 -10.81
C ILE A 108 14.80 7.73 -11.90
N LYS A 109 14.54 9.02 -11.64
CA LYS A 109 14.80 10.13 -12.55
C LYS A 109 16.27 10.29 -12.89
N ALA A 110 17.18 10.10 -11.94
CA ALA A 110 18.62 10.12 -12.18
C ALA A 110 19.07 9.04 -13.18
N LYS A 111 18.37 7.90 -13.21
CA LYS A 111 18.65 6.77 -14.08
C LYS A 111 17.79 6.75 -15.36
N ALA A 112 16.92 7.73 -15.56
CA ALA A 112 15.96 7.76 -16.66
C ALA A 112 16.56 7.73 -18.07
N LYS A 113 17.75 8.31 -18.25
CA LYS A 113 18.47 8.29 -19.54
C LYS A 113 19.28 7.01 -19.76
N SER A 114 19.29 6.11 -18.78
CA SER A 114 20.00 4.85 -18.88
C SER A 114 19.26 3.89 -19.81
N PRO A 115 19.96 3.15 -20.68
CA PRO A 115 19.35 2.06 -21.44
C PRO A 115 18.81 0.92 -20.56
N LYS A 116 19.09 0.93 -19.24
CA LYS A 116 18.59 -0.05 -18.25
C LYS A 116 17.41 0.47 -17.41
N ILE A 117 16.71 1.51 -17.86
CA ILE A 117 15.60 2.11 -17.09
C ILE A 117 14.48 1.09 -16.78
N GLY A 118 14.20 0.15 -17.68
CA GLY A 118 13.26 -0.95 -17.43
C GLY A 118 13.63 -1.75 -16.17
N LYS A 119 14.87 -2.23 -16.08
CA LYS A 119 15.37 -2.93 -14.89
C LYS A 119 15.32 -2.07 -13.62
N VAL A 120 15.57 -0.76 -13.72
CA VAL A 120 15.50 0.14 -12.56
C VAL A 120 14.07 0.26 -12.04
N ILE A 121 13.09 0.32 -12.95
CA ILE A 121 11.67 0.33 -12.61
C ILE A 121 11.29 -1.03 -12.01
N ASP A 122 11.71 -2.14 -12.61
CA ASP A 122 11.45 -3.49 -12.11
C ASP A 122 12.08 -3.74 -10.73
N ASP A 123 13.31 -3.27 -10.48
CA ASP A 123 13.98 -3.39 -9.18
C ASP A 123 13.25 -2.54 -8.11
N ALA A 124 12.76 -1.35 -8.48
CA ALA A 124 12.01 -0.46 -7.60
C ALA A 124 10.63 -1.01 -7.26
N MET A 125 9.92 -1.54 -8.27
CA MET A 125 8.67 -2.28 -8.08
C MET A 125 8.94 -3.53 -7.23
N GLY A 126 9.98 -4.30 -7.53
CA GLY A 126 10.46 -5.45 -6.74
C GLY A 126 10.75 -5.16 -5.27
N ALA A 127 11.28 -3.98 -4.96
CA ALA A 127 11.48 -3.54 -3.58
C ALA A 127 10.16 -3.27 -2.84
N ILE A 128 9.15 -2.80 -3.56
CA ILE A 128 7.78 -2.64 -3.07
C ILE A 128 7.07 -4.02 -2.99
N GLU A 129 7.29 -4.90 -3.96
CA GLU A 129 6.70 -6.25 -4.12
C GLU A 129 7.02 -7.20 -2.96
N ARG A 130 8.27 -7.23 -2.49
CA ARG A 130 8.71 -8.10 -1.36
C ARG A 130 7.99 -7.81 -0.04
N ALA A 131 7.20 -6.74 0.03
CA ALA A 131 6.40 -6.38 1.19
C ALA A 131 4.93 -6.86 1.10
N VAL A 132 4.49 -7.52 0.01
CA VAL A 132 3.06 -7.79 -0.23
C VAL A 132 2.70 -9.27 -0.07
N TYR A 133 1.90 -9.56 0.95
CA TYR A 133 1.32 -10.88 1.24
C TYR A 133 -0.20 -10.82 1.16
N GLY A 134 -0.83 -11.93 0.78
CA GLY A 134 -2.28 -12.04 0.80
C GLY A 134 -2.77 -13.49 0.76
N GLN A 135 -4.06 -13.67 0.99
CA GLN A 135 -4.72 -14.96 0.90
C GLN A 135 -6.18 -14.75 0.50
N GLU A 136 -6.70 -15.65 -0.33
CA GLU A 136 -8.09 -15.64 -0.77
C GLU A 136 -8.60 -17.09 -0.80
N SER A 137 -9.81 -17.29 -0.31
CA SER A 137 -10.45 -18.60 -0.20
C SER A 137 -11.10 -19.02 -1.51
N ASN A 138 -11.69 -18.08 -2.26
CA ASN A 138 -12.37 -18.35 -3.51
C ASN A 138 -11.35 -18.50 -4.66
N TYR A 139 -11.37 -19.64 -5.33
CA TYR A 139 -10.44 -19.96 -6.42
C TYR A 139 -10.46 -18.94 -7.56
N THR A 140 -11.64 -18.52 -8.00
CA THR A 140 -11.80 -17.58 -9.10
C THR A 140 -11.28 -16.20 -8.70
N THR A 141 -11.62 -15.73 -7.50
CA THR A 141 -11.12 -14.45 -6.97
C THR A 141 -9.60 -14.47 -6.79
N TRP A 142 -9.03 -15.58 -6.29
CA TRP A 142 -7.59 -15.74 -6.14
C TRP A 142 -6.86 -15.68 -7.50
N LYS A 143 -7.40 -16.38 -8.52
CA LYS A 143 -6.87 -16.28 -9.89
C LYS A 143 -6.97 -14.86 -10.45
N LEU A 144 -8.12 -14.20 -10.28
CA LEU A 144 -8.30 -12.82 -10.72
C LEU A 144 -7.35 -11.87 -9.99
N ALA A 145 -7.11 -12.05 -8.70
CA ALA A 145 -6.15 -11.27 -7.94
C ALA A 145 -4.72 -11.47 -8.48
N ARG A 146 -4.31 -12.72 -8.71
CA ARG A 146 -3.00 -13.03 -9.34
C ARG A 146 -2.86 -12.40 -10.71
N MET A 147 -3.88 -12.50 -11.56
CA MET A 147 -3.89 -11.86 -12.88
C MET A 147 -3.85 -10.34 -12.77
N ASN A 148 -4.61 -9.75 -11.85
CA ASN A 148 -4.66 -8.31 -11.60
C ASN A 148 -3.31 -7.76 -11.13
N LEU A 149 -2.64 -8.50 -10.26
CA LEU A 149 -1.31 -8.15 -9.76
C LEU A 149 -0.27 -8.31 -10.89
N ALA A 150 -0.34 -9.40 -11.65
CA ALA A 150 0.52 -9.60 -12.82
C ALA A 150 0.36 -8.51 -13.90
N ILE A 151 -0.87 -8.08 -14.22
CA ILE A 151 -1.15 -6.98 -15.16
C ILE A 151 -0.52 -5.66 -14.68
N ARG A 152 -0.50 -5.45 -13.35
CA ARG A 152 0.07 -4.27 -12.70
C ARG A 152 1.58 -4.40 -12.48
N GLY A 153 2.18 -5.52 -12.86
CA GLY A 153 3.60 -5.81 -12.59
C GLY A 153 3.90 -5.84 -11.10
N ILE A 154 2.99 -6.41 -10.30
CA ILE A 154 3.20 -6.60 -8.86
C ILE A 154 3.37 -8.09 -8.62
N ASP A 155 4.57 -8.51 -8.23
CA ASP A 155 4.80 -9.81 -7.62
C ASP A 155 4.34 -9.79 -6.16
N ALA A 156 3.54 -10.79 -5.76
CA ALA A 156 2.94 -10.87 -4.44
C ALA A 156 2.81 -12.33 -4.00
N ASN A 157 3.08 -12.58 -2.72
CA ASN A 157 2.90 -13.92 -2.18
C ASN A 157 1.45 -14.14 -1.74
N LEU A 158 0.62 -14.64 -2.66
CA LEU A 158 -0.77 -15.03 -2.39
C LEU A 158 -0.94 -16.48 -1.91
N GLY A 159 0.15 -17.12 -1.49
CA GLY A 159 0.22 -18.55 -1.19
C GLY A 159 0.23 -19.43 -2.46
N PRO A 160 0.52 -20.74 -2.32
CA PRO A 160 0.61 -21.66 -3.48
C PRO A 160 -0.75 -22.00 -4.11
N ARG A 161 -1.85 -21.74 -3.39
CA ARG A 161 -3.24 -22.02 -3.80
C ARG A 161 -4.21 -21.10 -3.05
N ASN A 162 -5.48 -21.10 -3.45
CA ASN A 162 -6.55 -20.52 -2.63
C ASN A 162 -6.81 -21.39 -1.38
N ALA A 163 -7.10 -20.75 -0.25
CA ALA A 163 -7.41 -21.42 1.01
C ALA A 163 -8.15 -20.48 1.96
N ASP A 164 -8.97 -21.06 2.84
CA ASP A 164 -9.64 -20.33 3.92
C ASP A 164 -8.63 -19.91 5.01
N SER A 165 -8.58 -18.62 5.34
CA SER A 165 -7.58 -18.07 6.29
C SER A 165 -7.74 -18.62 7.70
N PHE A 166 -8.95 -19.04 8.11
CA PHE A 166 -9.16 -19.65 9.41
C PHE A 166 -8.73 -21.11 9.41
N ARG A 167 -9.22 -21.92 8.48
CA ARG A 167 -9.01 -23.37 8.49
C ARG A 167 -7.63 -23.76 7.97
N GLN A 168 -7.05 -22.95 7.08
CA GLN A 168 -5.80 -23.23 6.38
C GLN A 168 -5.06 -21.93 6.08
N ASP A 169 -4.42 -21.39 7.11
CA ASP A 169 -3.52 -20.26 6.98
C ASP A 169 -2.27 -20.64 6.16
N LEU A 170 -2.05 -19.95 5.04
CA LEU A 170 -0.91 -20.18 4.15
C LEU A 170 0.34 -19.41 4.59
N HIS A 171 0.20 -18.51 5.57
CA HIS A 171 1.27 -17.64 6.08
C HIS A 171 1.40 -17.72 7.62
N PRO A 172 1.46 -18.91 8.24
CA PRO A 172 1.34 -19.09 9.70
C PRO A 172 2.43 -18.39 10.51
N ASN A 173 3.61 -18.22 9.92
CA ASN A 173 4.75 -17.57 10.56
C ASN A 173 4.91 -16.09 10.16
N LEU A 174 4.06 -15.57 9.29
CA LEU A 174 4.13 -14.18 8.86
C LEU A 174 3.81 -13.26 10.05
N LYS A 175 4.70 -12.30 10.27
CA LYS A 175 4.49 -11.15 11.15
C LYS A 175 4.61 -9.89 10.30
N ALA A 176 3.47 -9.45 9.79
CA ALA A 176 3.35 -8.24 9.00
C ALA A 176 3.43 -7.01 9.89
N GLU A 177 4.10 -5.98 9.39
CA GLU A 177 4.08 -4.65 10.01
C GLU A 177 2.75 -3.92 9.70
N PHE A 178 2.04 -4.35 8.66
CA PHE A 178 0.81 -3.73 8.21
C PHE A 178 -0.20 -4.77 7.74
N VAL A 179 -1.41 -4.71 8.28
CA VAL A 179 -2.56 -5.50 7.81
C VAL A 179 -3.66 -4.53 7.39
N PRO A 180 -3.90 -4.32 6.08
CA PRO A 180 -4.96 -3.44 5.63
C PRO A 180 -6.32 -4.05 5.97
N VAL A 181 -7.04 -3.43 6.90
CA VAL A 181 -8.46 -3.70 7.13
C VAL A 181 -9.23 -2.73 6.24
N ARG A 182 -10.10 -3.20 5.35
CA ARG A 182 -10.79 -2.30 4.42
C ARG A 182 -11.86 -1.48 5.16
N LYS A 183 -11.90 -0.16 4.90
CA LYS A 183 -12.98 0.75 5.33
C LYS A 183 -14.39 0.35 4.93
N ASP A 184 -14.54 -0.44 3.88
CA ASP A 184 -15.85 -0.86 3.38
C ASP A 184 -16.26 -2.20 4.01
N PRO A 185 -17.19 -2.20 4.98
CA PRO A 185 -17.63 -3.42 5.65
C PRO A 185 -18.46 -4.34 4.74
N SER A 186 -18.80 -3.91 3.52
CA SER A 186 -19.57 -4.71 2.57
C SER A 186 -18.71 -5.65 1.71
N ASN A 187 -17.38 -5.47 1.70
CA ASN A 187 -16.44 -6.26 0.89
C ASN A 187 -15.34 -6.96 1.72
N GLN A 188 -15.44 -6.89 3.05
CA GLN A 188 -14.92 -7.90 3.96
C GLN A 188 -16.10 -8.80 4.34
N PRO A 189 -15.91 -10.08 4.64
CA PRO A 189 -17.03 -10.97 4.89
C PRO A 189 -17.48 -10.79 6.35
N PHE A 190 -17.85 -9.56 6.70
CA PHE A 190 -18.39 -9.22 8.01
C PHE A 190 -19.74 -9.91 8.17
N ASN A 191 -19.99 -10.45 9.37
CA ASN A 191 -21.15 -11.24 9.72
C ASN A 191 -21.25 -12.61 9.04
N MET A 192 -20.12 -13.20 8.62
CA MET A 192 -20.09 -14.63 8.31
C MET A 192 -20.47 -15.45 9.53
N SER A 193 -21.51 -16.27 9.40
CA SER A 193 -21.97 -17.19 10.44
C SER A 193 -21.48 -18.63 10.23
N ASP A 194 -21.00 -18.97 9.03
CA ASP A 194 -20.58 -20.31 8.61
C ASP A 194 -19.04 -20.46 8.51
N TRP A 195 -18.29 -19.57 9.14
CA TRP A 195 -16.82 -19.57 9.15
C TRP A 195 -16.20 -20.80 9.86
N GLY A 196 -16.99 -21.56 10.61
CA GLY A 196 -16.58 -22.84 11.21
C GLY A 196 -15.99 -22.72 12.62
N GLY A 197 -16.42 -21.70 13.38
CA GLY A 197 -15.87 -21.40 14.70
C GLY A 197 -15.95 -22.54 15.72
N GLU A 198 -16.90 -23.48 15.60
CA GLU A 198 -16.99 -24.61 16.54
C GLU A 198 -15.79 -25.56 16.46
N ASN A 199 -15.14 -25.66 15.30
CA ASN A 199 -13.95 -26.50 15.15
C ASN A 199 -12.67 -25.77 15.55
N LEU A 200 -12.76 -24.47 15.84
CA LEU A 200 -11.61 -23.61 16.11
C LEU A 200 -11.58 -23.12 17.55
N ARG A 201 -12.36 -23.69 18.48
CA ARG A 201 -12.46 -23.20 19.87
C ARG A 201 -11.12 -23.13 20.63
N GLN A 202 -10.15 -23.95 20.24
CA GLN A 202 -8.82 -24.04 20.87
C GLN A 202 -7.69 -23.45 20.01
N ASP A 203 -8.02 -22.63 19.01
CA ASP A 203 -7.03 -22.06 18.11
C ASP A 203 -6.10 -21.07 18.83
N VAL A 204 -4.81 -21.13 18.50
CA VAL A 204 -3.75 -20.28 19.08
C VAL A 204 -3.92 -18.78 18.80
N ARG A 205 -4.76 -18.42 17.81
CA ARG A 205 -5.09 -17.04 17.47
C ARG A 205 -5.97 -16.36 18.52
N TRP A 206 -6.73 -17.12 19.32
CA TRP A 206 -7.66 -16.57 20.31
C TRP A 206 -6.93 -16.25 21.62
N LYS A 207 -6.42 -15.03 21.73
CA LYS A 207 -5.68 -14.54 22.92
C LYS A 207 -6.54 -13.72 23.88
N PHE A 208 -7.64 -13.16 23.38
CA PHE A 208 -8.52 -12.30 24.15
C PHE A 208 -9.76 -13.09 24.56
N GLU A 209 -10.88 -12.89 23.88
CA GLU A 209 -12.09 -13.67 24.07
C GLU A 209 -12.28 -14.68 22.93
N MET A 210 -13.05 -15.72 23.20
CA MET A 210 -13.39 -16.71 22.19
C MET A 210 -14.37 -16.10 21.18
N PRO A 211 -14.07 -16.09 19.87
CA PRO A 211 -14.99 -15.54 18.87
C PRO A 211 -16.36 -16.23 18.86
N PRO A 212 -17.46 -15.50 18.67
CA PRO A 212 -18.79 -16.08 18.47
C PRO A 212 -18.82 -16.96 17.22
N VAL A 213 -19.39 -18.16 17.33
CA VAL A 213 -19.43 -19.12 16.21
C VAL A 213 -20.33 -18.67 15.07
N ASN A 214 -21.30 -17.82 15.38
CA ASN A 214 -22.24 -17.26 14.41
C ASN A 214 -21.78 -15.90 13.86
N ASN A 215 -20.60 -15.39 14.23
CA ASN A 215 -20.07 -14.14 13.67
C ASN A 215 -18.53 -14.10 13.64
N ALA A 216 -17.95 -14.15 12.45
CA ALA A 216 -16.51 -14.16 12.22
C ALA A 216 -15.79 -12.83 12.50
N ASN A 217 -16.49 -11.73 12.80
CA ASN A 217 -15.86 -10.40 12.91
C ASN A 217 -14.73 -10.38 13.94
N TYR A 218 -14.99 -10.94 15.12
CA TYR A 218 -13.98 -11.01 16.19
C TYR A 218 -12.86 -12.01 15.88
N ALA A 219 -13.17 -13.06 15.11
CA ALA A 219 -12.18 -14.00 14.62
C ALA A 219 -11.21 -13.34 13.63
N TRP A 220 -11.70 -12.51 12.71
CA TRP A 220 -10.87 -11.75 11.77
C TRP A 220 -9.94 -10.77 12.49
N ILE A 221 -10.46 -10.02 13.47
CA ILE A 221 -9.65 -9.08 14.26
C ILE A 221 -8.49 -9.82 14.95
N GLN A 222 -8.78 -10.94 15.63
CA GLN A 222 -7.75 -11.71 16.31
C GLN A 222 -6.79 -12.42 15.35
N HIS A 223 -7.26 -12.83 14.17
CA HIS A 223 -6.40 -13.34 13.11
C HIS A 223 -5.42 -12.27 12.62
N PHE A 224 -5.88 -11.03 12.39
CA PHE A 224 -4.98 -9.93 12.03
C PHE A 224 -3.95 -9.66 13.14
N ILE A 225 -4.40 -9.56 14.40
CA ILE A 225 -3.50 -9.37 15.55
C ILE A 225 -2.47 -10.50 15.65
N HIS A 226 -2.86 -11.75 15.38
CA HIS A 226 -1.94 -12.87 15.37
C HIS A 226 -0.82 -12.68 14.34
N HIS A 227 -1.11 -12.13 13.16
CA HIS A 227 -0.13 -11.85 12.10
C HIS A 227 0.51 -10.48 12.18
N LEU A 228 0.19 -9.65 13.17
CA LEU A 228 0.93 -8.42 13.39
C LEU A 228 2.26 -8.71 14.10
N SER A 229 3.32 -8.02 13.66
CA SER A 229 4.55 -7.92 14.44
C SER A 229 4.30 -7.11 15.73
N PRO A 230 5.21 -7.15 16.73
CA PRO A 230 5.05 -6.36 17.96
C PRO A 230 4.92 -4.84 17.74
N VAL A 231 5.39 -4.34 16.60
CA VAL A 231 5.30 -2.94 16.17
C VAL A 231 4.30 -2.73 15.03
N GLY A 232 3.60 -3.81 14.61
CA GLY A 232 2.71 -3.78 13.47
C GLY A 232 1.38 -3.11 13.79
N VAL A 233 0.78 -2.47 12.78
CA VAL A 233 -0.50 -1.78 12.91
C VAL A 233 -1.52 -2.41 11.96
N ALA A 234 -2.70 -2.76 12.49
CA ALA A 234 -3.89 -3.02 11.68
C ALA A 234 -4.68 -1.71 11.57
N VAL A 235 -4.88 -1.25 10.35
CA VAL A 235 -5.43 0.09 10.08
C VAL A 235 -6.67 -0.06 9.22
N ASN A 236 -7.69 0.76 9.53
CA ASN A 236 -8.99 0.81 8.87
C ASN A 236 -9.06 1.98 7.89
#